data_AF-A0A6G3MGX8-F1
#
_entry.id   AF-A0A6G3MGX8-F1
#
_cell.length_a   1.000
_cell.length_b   1.000
_cell.length_c   1.000
_cell.angle_alpha   90.00
_cell.angle_beta   90.00
_cell.angle_gamma   90.00
#
_symmetry.space_group_name_H-M   'P 1'
#
loop_
_entity.id
_entity.type
_entity.pdbx_description
1 polymer ?
#
loop_
_entity_poly.entity_id
_entity_poly.type
_entity_poly.pdbx_seq_one_letter_code
_entity_poly.pdbx_strand_id
1 'polypeptide(L)'
;MKMKNAPMPLTEMETYALEAKDNEHAYVSVHQTDTNLPSITLQTNSDVTEAFNEFFDGKFNYIQIGVDLSNEKVLVLLKKNVLLHELDSLTPKDEPRFHFYNYSYSHGGSDLKSKIFIYSAPGFNCSVKHRMIYSTCKSSVIQSYEQGRDLLDKKIET
;
A
#
# COMPACT_ATOMS: atom_id res chain seq x y z
N MET A 1 13.82 60.37 -21.46
CA MET A 1 12.47 59.81 -21.24
C MET A 1 12.65 58.33 -20.90
N LYS A 2 12.35 57.90 -19.67
CA LYS A 2 12.63 56.54 -19.17
C LYS A 2 11.55 55.58 -19.66
N MET A 3 11.88 54.61 -20.50
CA MET A 3 11.20 53.31 -20.49
C MET A 3 12.15 52.31 -19.85
N LYS A 4 12.25 52.36 -18.52
CA LYS A 4 12.90 51.31 -17.73
C LYS A 4 11.79 50.37 -17.29
N ASN A 5 11.88 49.11 -17.72
CA ASN A 5 11.08 47.95 -17.32
C ASN A 5 9.71 47.80 -17.99
N ALA A 6 9.69 47.60 -19.32
CA ALA A 6 8.57 46.88 -19.95
C ALA A 6 8.89 45.38 -19.93
N PRO A 7 7.94 44.50 -19.55
CA PRO A 7 8.15 43.06 -19.61
C PRO A 7 8.46 42.63 -21.05
N MET A 8 9.39 41.68 -21.20
CA MET A 8 9.74 41.11 -22.50
C MET A 8 8.46 40.56 -23.15
N PRO A 9 8.18 40.88 -24.44
CA PRO A 9 7.02 40.33 -25.11
C PRO A 9 7.24 38.82 -25.30
N LEU A 10 6.40 38.03 -24.64
CA LEU A 10 6.40 36.58 -24.71
C LEU A 10 5.32 36.12 -25.68
N THR A 11 5.59 35.06 -26.43
CA THR A 11 4.59 34.35 -27.21
C THR A 11 3.65 33.55 -26.29
N GLU A 12 2.45 33.22 -26.77
CA GLU A 12 1.46 32.45 -25.99
C GLU A 12 2.00 31.12 -25.47
N MET A 13 2.90 30.48 -26.22
CA MET A 13 3.58 29.25 -25.78
C MET A 13 4.60 29.50 -24.68
N GLU A 14 5.32 30.63 -24.73
CA GLU A 14 6.30 30.98 -23.70
C GLU A 14 5.62 31.44 -22.40
N THR A 15 4.47 32.13 -22.49
CA THR A 15 3.66 32.46 -21.31
C THR A 15 3.13 31.20 -20.64
N TYR A 16 2.62 30.23 -21.40
CA TYR A 16 2.15 28.95 -20.86
C TYR A 16 3.28 28.17 -20.18
N ALA A 17 4.47 28.12 -20.79
CA ALA A 17 5.62 27.43 -20.22
C ALA A 17 6.13 28.09 -18.92
N LEU A 18 6.08 29.43 -18.83
CA LEU A 18 6.41 30.16 -17.61
C LEU A 18 5.38 29.90 -16.51
N GLU A 19 4.08 29.95 -16.84
CA GLU A 19 3.00 29.63 -15.90
C GLU A 19 3.10 28.18 -15.37
N ALA A 20 3.42 27.22 -16.24
CA ALA A 20 3.64 25.84 -15.84
C ALA A 20 4.84 25.70 -14.88
N LYS A 21 5.95 26.39 -15.18
CA LYS A 21 7.15 26.39 -14.34
C LYS A 21 6.94 27.06 -12.98
N ASP A 22 6.19 28.17 -12.95
CA ASP A 22 5.83 28.85 -11.71
C ASP A 22 4.88 27.99 -10.85
N ASN A 23 3.97 27.24 -11.48
CA ASN A 23 3.11 26.26 -10.80
C ASN A 23 3.86 25.01 -10.32
N GLU A 24 4.88 24.53 -11.04
CA GLU A 24 5.76 23.43 -10.59
C GLU A 24 6.54 23.80 -9.31
N HIS A 25 6.94 25.07 -9.19
CA HIS A 25 7.65 25.60 -8.02
C HIS A 25 6.74 26.15 -6.93
N ALA A 26 5.41 26.14 -7.12
CA ALA A 26 4.47 26.39 -6.04
C ALA A 26 4.71 25.31 -4.98
N TYR A 27 5.33 25.71 -3.86
CA TYR A 27 5.69 24.81 -2.78
C TYR A 27 4.41 24.23 -2.18
N VAL A 28 3.99 23.11 -2.74
CA VAL A 28 2.90 22.26 -2.25
C VAL A 28 3.22 21.96 -0.79
N SER A 29 2.35 22.44 0.10
CA SER A 29 2.50 22.30 1.55
C SER A 29 2.84 20.85 1.92
N VAL A 30 3.61 20.64 3.00
CA VAL A 30 3.98 19.32 3.55
C VAL A 30 2.75 18.39 3.79
N HIS A 31 1.54 18.95 3.74
CA HIS A 31 0.26 18.26 3.93
C HIS A 31 -0.52 17.86 2.66
N GLN A 32 -0.08 18.17 1.44
CA GLN A 32 -0.84 17.78 0.24
C GLN A 32 -0.52 16.34 -0.21
N THR A 33 -1.53 15.50 -0.13
CA THR A 33 -1.56 14.07 -0.47
C THR A 33 -1.75 13.77 -1.96
N ASP A 34 -1.79 14.80 -2.82
CA ASP A 34 -2.22 14.72 -4.22
C ASP A 34 -1.14 14.25 -5.21
N THR A 35 -0.06 13.64 -4.72
CA THR A 35 0.96 12.97 -5.56
C THR A 35 0.67 11.50 -5.83
N ASN A 36 -0.33 10.92 -5.14
CA ASN A 36 -0.70 9.52 -5.32
C ASN A 36 -1.95 9.39 -6.21
N LEU A 37 -1.94 8.41 -7.11
CA LEU A 37 -3.15 7.99 -7.83
C LEU A 37 -4.27 7.66 -6.84
N PRO A 38 -5.54 7.97 -7.15
CA PRO A 38 -6.66 7.72 -6.26
C PRO A 38 -6.71 6.22 -5.89
N SER A 39 -6.74 5.94 -4.59
CA SER A 39 -6.89 4.59 -4.07
C SER A 39 -8.28 4.04 -4.41
N ILE A 40 -8.35 2.79 -4.86
CA ILE A 40 -9.58 2.05 -5.03
C ILE A 40 -9.86 1.38 -3.69
N THR A 41 -10.96 1.79 -3.05
CA THR A 41 -11.46 1.12 -1.86
C THR A 41 -12.29 -0.07 -2.30
N LEU A 42 -11.69 -1.25 -2.26
CA LEU A 42 -12.44 -2.48 -2.40
C LEU A 42 -13.25 -2.73 -1.14
N GLN A 43 -14.44 -3.32 -1.29
CA GLN A 43 -15.25 -3.66 -0.13
C GLN A 43 -14.52 -4.73 0.69
N THR A 44 -14.22 -4.39 1.95
CA THR A 44 -13.72 -5.36 2.92
C THR A 44 -14.89 -6.21 3.39
N ASN A 45 -14.74 -7.53 3.26
CA ASN A 45 -15.72 -8.48 3.75
C ASN A 45 -15.66 -8.54 5.29
N SER A 46 -16.76 -8.87 5.96
CA SER A 46 -16.81 -9.07 7.41
C SER A 46 -15.77 -10.08 7.88
N ASP A 47 -15.50 -11.09 7.04
CA ASP A 47 -14.52 -12.16 7.29
C ASP A 47 -13.09 -11.62 7.44
N VAL A 48 -12.76 -10.53 6.73
CA VAL A 48 -11.44 -9.88 6.81
C VAL A 48 -11.28 -9.18 8.14
N THR A 49 -12.31 -8.44 8.57
CA THR A 49 -12.32 -7.77 9.88
C THR A 49 -12.27 -8.79 11.03
N GLU A 50 -13.03 -9.89 10.92
CA GLU A 50 -12.98 -10.97 11.89
C GLU A 50 -11.59 -11.61 11.93
N ALA A 51 -10.99 -11.92 10.78
CA ALA A 51 -9.63 -12.45 10.70
C ALA A 51 -8.61 -11.52 11.38
N PHE A 52 -8.71 -10.21 11.18
CA PHE A 52 -7.84 -9.26 11.87
C PHE A 52 -8.06 -9.27 13.39
N ASN A 53 -9.31 -9.33 13.87
CA ASN A 53 -9.58 -9.46 15.31
C ASN A 53 -8.94 -10.73 15.88
N GLU A 54 -9.09 -11.87 15.21
CA GLU A 54 -8.48 -13.13 15.62
C GLU A 54 -6.94 -13.09 15.60
N PHE A 55 -6.36 -12.34 14.66
CA PHE A 55 -4.93 -12.09 14.55
C PHE A 55 -4.40 -11.22 15.69
N PHE A 56 -5.14 -10.17 16.05
CA PHE A 56 -4.82 -9.31 17.20
C PHE A 56 -4.89 -10.07 18.52
N ASP A 57 -5.87 -10.97 18.65
CA ASP A 57 -6.01 -11.86 19.81
C ASP A 57 -4.94 -12.97 19.84
N GLY A 58 -4.10 -13.07 18.79
CA GLY A 58 -2.98 -14.00 18.73
C GLY A 58 -3.38 -15.46 18.49
N LYS A 59 -4.58 -15.74 17.97
CA LYS A 59 -5.01 -17.11 17.63
C LYS A 59 -4.13 -17.74 16.55
N PHE A 60 -3.63 -16.93 15.64
CA PHE A 60 -2.66 -17.31 14.61
C PHE A 60 -1.71 -16.15 14.34
N ASN A 61 -0.50 -16.46 13.83
CA ASN A 61 0.52 -15.46 13.54
C ASN A 61 0.58 -15.04 12.07
N TYR A 62 -0.26 -15.60 11.19
CA TYR A 62 -0.26 -15.27 9.77
C TYR A 62 -1.66 -15.25 9.14
N ILE A 63 -1.89 -14.23 8.29
CA ILE A 63 -3.02 -14.13 7.38
C ILE A 63 -2.52 -13.90 5.97
N GLN A 64 -3.09 -14.63 5.01
CA GLN A 64 -3.00 -14.33 3.60
C GLN A 64 -4.32 -13.75 3.10
N ILE A 65 -4.24 -12.63 2.40
CA ILE A 65 -5.37 -11.94 1.79
C ILE A 65 -5.17 -11.89 0.27
N GLY A 66 -6.26 -12.16 -0.44
CA GLY A 66 -6.37 -12.01 -1.89
C GLY A 66 -7.46 -11.02 -2.28
N VAL A 67 -7.54 -10.73 -3.57
CA VAL A 67 -8.58 -9.90 -4.17
C VAL A 67 -9.30 -10.72 -5.22
N ASP A 68 -10.61 -10.82 -5.07
CA ASP A 68 -11.48 -11.34 -6.12
C ASP A 68 -11.83 -10.21 -7.09
N LEU A 69 -11.27 -10.30 -8.30
CA LEU A 69 -11.48 -9.36 -9.39
C LEU A 69 -12.90 -9.38 -9.96
N SER A 70 -13.62 -10.50 -9.83
CA SER A 70 -14.97 -10.65 -10.36
C SER A 70 -16.00 -9.99 -9.47
N ASN A 71 -15.81 -10.08 -8.15
CA ASN A 71 -16.71 -9.51 -7.16
C ASN A 71 -16.20 -8.19 -6.56
N GLU A 72 -15.01 -7.73 -6.96
CA GLU A 72 -14.34 -6.52 -6.44
C GLU A 72 -14.23 -6.51 -4.91
N LYS A 73 -13.88 -7.67 -4.34
CA LYS A 73 -13.85 -7.88 -2.89
C LYS A 73 -12.50 -8.39 -2.42
N VAL A 74 -12.13 -7.97 -1.21
CA VAL A 74 -10.97 -8.50 -0.49
C VAL A 74 -11.39 -9.76 0.26
N LEU A 75 -10.62 -10.83 0.10
CA LEU A 75 -10.91 -12.15 0.67
C LEU A 75 -9.77 -12.64 1.55
N VAL A 76 -10.11 -13.30 2.66
CA VAL A 76 -9.14 -14.06 3.45
C VAL A 76 -8.95 -15.42 2.80
N LEU A 77 -7.72 -15.73 2.39
CA LEU A 77 -7.41 -17.00 1.72
C LEU A 77 -6.84 -18.04 2.70
N LEU A 78 -5.99 -17.60 3.63
CA LEU A 78 -5.34 -18.51 4.58
C LEU A 78 -5.18 -17.83 5.94
N LYS A 79 -5.46 -18.57 7.01
CA LYS A 79 -5.17 -18.20 8.40
C LYS A 79 -4.44 -19.38 9.04
N LYS A 80 -3.18 -19.21 9.44
CA LYS A 80 -2.36 -20.31 9.97
C LYS A 80 -1.28 -19.77 10.90
N ASN A 81 -0.75 -20.63 11.77
CA ASN A 81 0.56 -20.41 12.37
C ASN A 81 1.66 -20.90 11.44
N VAL A 82 2.61 -20.04 11.12
CA VAL A 82 3.69 -20.30 10.16
C VAL A 82 5.02 -19.85 10.74
N LEU A 83 6.09 -20.55 10.38
CA LEU A 83 7.45 -20.12 10.67
C LEU A 83 7.94 -19.18 9.56
N LEU A 84 8.98 -18.39 9.86
CA LEU A 84 9.52 -17.39 8.93
C LEU A 84 9.93 -18.00 7.58
N HIS A 85 10.53 -19.19 7.59
CA HIS A 85 10.98 -19.86 6.37
C HIS A 85 9.84 -20.48 5.55
N GLU A 86 8.65 -20.65 6.12
CA GLU A 86 7.48 -21.17 5.40
C GLU A 86 6.78 -20.09 4.57
N LEU A 87 7.02 -18.80 4.86
CA LEU A 87 6.36 -17.69 4.16
C LEU A 87 6.59 -17.69 2.64
N ASP A 88 7.81 -18.01 2.21
CA ASP A 88 8.14 -18.09 0.77
C ASP A 88 7.31 -19.19 0.08
N SER A 89 7.14 -20.33 0.73
CA SER A 89 6.33 -21.44 0.19
C SER A 89 4.84 -21.14 0.11
N LEU A 90 4.35 -20.20 0.93
CA LEU A 90 2.95 -19.76 0.93
C LEU A 90 2.69 -18.67 -0.10
N THR A 91 3.74 -18.09 -0.69
CA THR A 91 3.63 -17.00 -1.65
C THR A 91 3.47 -17.56 -3.07
N PRO A 92 2.33 -17.34 -3.74
CA PRO A 92 2.13 -17.79 -5.11
C PRO A 92 3.09 -17.09 -6.08
N LYS A 93 3.48 -17.79 -7.15
CA LYS A 93 4.43 -17.30 -8.17
C LYS A 93 3.76 -16.70 -9.41
N ASP A 94 2.44 -16.77 -9.44
CA ASP A 94 1.55 -16.44 -10.55
C ASP A 94 0.61 -15.28 -10.21
N GLU A 95 0.20 -15.16 -8.94
CA GLU A 95 -0.69 -14.10 -8.48
C GLU A 95 -0.19 -13.31 -7.27
N PRO A 96 -0.50 -12.00 -7.21
CA PRO A 96 -0.14 -11.15 -6.08
C PRO A 96 -0.95 -11.52 -4.84
N ARG A 97 -0.34 -11.31 -3.67
CA ARG A 97 -0.97 -11.55 -2.37
C ARG A 97 -0.55 -10.50 -1.35
N PHE A 98 -1.44 -10.27 -0.40
CA PHE A 98 -1.12 -9.53 0.81
C PHE A 98 -0.92 -10.50 1.96
N HIS A 99 0.07 -10.24 2.78
CA HIS A 99 0.42 -11.06 3.92
C HIS A 99 0.53 -10.20 5.17
N PHE A 100 -0.10 -10.65 6.24
CA PHE A 100 0.06 -10.10 7.58
C PHE A 100 0.73 -11.15 8.44
N TYR A 101 1.85 -10.80 9.05
CA TYR A 101 2.67 -11.74 9.81
C TYR A 101 3.16 -11.12 11.12
N ASN A 102 2.92 -11.83 12.23
CA ASN A 102 3.43 -11.47 13.56
C ASN A 102 4.76 -12.18 13.80
N TYR A 103 5.84 -11.50 13.48
CA TYR A 103 7.20 -12.02 13.67
C TYR A 103 7.63 -11.90 15.12
N SER A 104 7.86 -13.04 15.78
CA SER A 104 8.40 -13.09 17.14
C SER A 104 9.92 -13.27 17.09
N TYR A 105 10.68 -12.42 17.77
CA TYR A 105 12.13 -12.49 17.82
C TYR A 105 12.67 -12.04 19.18
N SER A 106 13.81 -12.59 19.59
CA SER A 106 14.48 -12.18 20.82
C SER A 106 15.57 -11.17 20.51
N HIS A 107 15.55 -10.01 21.17
CA HIS A 107 16.59 -8.99 21.04
C HIS A 107 16.99 -8.48 22.43
N GLY A 108 18.26 -8.61 22.77
CA GLY A 108 18.77 -8.19 24.09
C GLY A 108 18.21 -8.98 25.27
N GLY A 109 17.77 -10.24 25.06
CA GLY A 109 17.19 -11.09 26.12
C GLY A 109 15.70 -10.86 26.38
N SER A 110 15.05 -9.99 25.62
CA SER A 110 13.60 -9.76 25.65
C SER A 110 12.95 -10.32 24.40
N ASP A 111 11.82 -11.02 24.57
CA ASP A 111 11.00 -11.49 23.47
C ASP A 111 10.11 -10.36 22.96
N LEU A 112 10.33 -9.98 21.71
CA LEU A 112 9.61 -8.92 21.01
C LEU A 112 8.76 -9.54 19.89
N LYS A 113 7.69 -8.82 19.54
CA LYS A 113 6.82 -9.16 18.41
C LYS A 113 6.77 -7.95 17.48
N SER A 114 6.92 -8.19 16.18
CA SER A 114 6.75 -7.17 15.15
C SER A 114 5.66 -7.57 14.16
N LYS A 115 4.78 -6.62 13.88
CA LYS A 115 3.66 -6.74 12.94
C LYS A 115 4.14 -6.32 11.56
N ILE A 116 4.25 -7.30 10.67
CA ILE A 116 4.80 -7.11 9.33
C ILE A 116 3.69 -7.28 8.31
N PHE A 117 3.59 -6.31 7.40
CA PHE A 117 2.81 -6.42 6.18
C PHE A 117 3.74 -6.69 5.00
N ILE A 118 3.37 -7.62 4.14
CA ILE A 118 4.12 -7.96 2.93
C ILE A 118 3.14 -7.92 1.75
N TYR A 119 3.48 -7.14 0.72
CA TYR A 119 2.84 -7.20 -0.58
C TYR A 119 3.75 -7.97 -1.53
N SER A 120 3.33 -9.16 -1.94
CA SER A 120 4.03 -9.96 -2.94
C SER A 120 3.36 -9.79 -4.29
N ALA A 121 4.15 -9.50 -5.32
CA ALA A 121 3.65 -9.37 -6.69
C ALA A 121 4.57 -10.10 -7.67
N PRO A 122 4.15 -11.27 -8.20
CA PRO A 122 4.96 -11.99 -9.17
C PRO A 122 5.03 -11.19 -10.46
N GLY A 123 6.24 -10.68 -10.77
CA GLY A 123 6.57 -9.70 -11.81
C GLY A 123 5.74 -9.82 -13.10
N PHE A 124 6.28 -10.44 -14.15
CA PHE A 124 5.60 -10.53 -15.46
C PHE A 124 4.61 -11.70 -15.57
N ASN A 125 4.58 -12.62 -14.60
CA ASN A 125 3.69 -13.79 -14.61
C ASN A 125 2.22 -13.42 -14.33
N CYS A 126 1.99 -12.30 -13.66
CA CYS A 126 0.66 -11.80 -13.36
C CYS A 126 0.14 -10.85 -14.47
N SER A 127 -1.18 -10.75 -14.64
CA SER A 127 -1.76 -9.77 -15.58
C SER A 127 -1.57 -8.33 -15.07
N VAL A 128 -1.41 -7.38 -15.99
CA VAL A 128 -1.27 -5.94 -15.67
C VAL A 128 -2.46 -5.45 -14.84
N LYS A 129 -3.69 -5.85 -15.22
CA LYS A 129 -4.93 -5.49 -14.51
C LYS A 129 -4.89 -5.94 -13.06
N HIS A 130 -4.45 -7.17 -12.82
CA HIS A 130 -4.41 -7.76 -11.48
C HIS A 130 -3.36 -7.08 -10.61
N ARG A 131 -2.15 -6.82 -11.14
CA ARG A 131 -1.13 -6.01 -10.43
C ARG A 131 -1.60 -4.60 -10.11
N MET A 132 -2.28 -3.95 -11.05
CA MET A 132 -2.78 -2.59 -10.86
C MET A 132 -3.80 -2.54 -9.73
N ILE A 133 -4.80 -3.44 -9.74
CA ILE A 133 -5.83 -3.48 -8.69
C ILE A 133 -5.21 -3.73 -7.31
N TYR A 134 -4.29 -4.69 -7.20
CA TYR A 134 -3.57 -4.94 -5.95
C TYR A 134 -2.77 -3.72 -5.47
N SER A 135 -2.00 -3.10 -6.35
CA SER A 135 -1.24 -1.90 -5.98
C SER A 135 -2.15 -0.77 -5.48
N THR A 136 -3.31 -0.61 -6.11
CA THR A 136 -4.25 0.47 -5.81
C THR A 136 -5.11 0.20 -4.58
N CYS A 137 -5.42 -1.06 -4.26
CA CYS A 137 -6.18 -1.43 -3.06
C CYS A 137 -5.31 -1.65 -1.81
N LYS A 138 -3.98 -1.75 -1.95
CA LYS A 138 -3.01 -1.93 -0.86
C LYS A 138 -3.26 -0.98 0.31
N SER A 139 -3.40 0.32 0.04
CA SER A 139 -3.62 1.34 1.06
C SER A 139 -4.93 1.13 1.82
N SER A 140 -6.00 0.72 1.13
CA SER A 140 -7.30 0.44 1.74
C SER A 140 -7.25 -0.78 2.66
N VAL A 141 -6.53 -1.84 2.26
CA VAL A 141 -6.34 -3.04 3.09
C VAL A 141 -5.52 -2.72 4.34
N ILE A 142 -4.44 -1.94 4.20
CA ILE A 142 -3.62 -1.47 5.33
C ILE A 142 -4.46 -0.62 6.28
N GLN A 143 -5.22 0.35 5.76
CA GLN A 143 -6.09 1.19 6.59
C GLN A 143 -7.13 0.37 7.35
N SER A 144 -7.69 -0.67 6.72
CA SER A 144 -8.67 -1.55 7.36
C SER A 144 -8.07 -2.35 8.51
N TYR A 145 -6.78 -2.72 8.42
CA TYR A 145 -6.04 -3.32 9.54
C TYR A 145 -5.75 -2.30 10.65
N GLU A 146 -5.22 -1.13 10.28
CA GLU A 146 -4.79 -0.08 11.22
C GLU A 146 -5.98 0.59 11.95
N GLN A 147 -7.19 0.54 11.38
CA GLN A 147 -8.43 0.98 12.05
C GLN A 147 -8.81 0.12 13.27
N GLY A 148 -8.37 -1.14 13.32
CA GLY A 148 -8.82 -2.08 14.33
C GLY A 148 -8.25 -1.79 15.72
N ARG A 149 -6.92 -1.92 15.87
CA ARG A 149 -6.25 -1.81 17.18
C ARG A 149 -4.80 -1.37 17.13
N ASP A 150 -4.07 -1.70 16.07
CA ASP A 150 -2.61 -1.59 16.04
C ASP A 150 -2.06 -1.11 14.70
N LEU A 151 -0.92 -0.41 14.77
CA LEU A 151 -0.14 -0.02 13.60
C LEU A 151 0.77 -1.16 13.15
N LEU A 152 1.09 -1.17 11.85
CA LEU A 152 2.11 -2.05 11.28
C LEU A 152 3.50 -1.45 11.55
N ASP A 153 4.43 -2.27 12.03
CA ASP A 153 5.81 -1.84 12.29
C ASP A 153 6.62 -1.77 11.00
N LYS A 154 6.34 -2.69 10.06
CA LYS A 154 7.05 -2.79 8.78
C LYS A 154 6.10 -3.13 7.64
N LYS A 155 6.32 -2.46 6.50
CA LYS A 155 5.62 -2.67 5.23
C LYS A 155 6.69 -3.03 4.19
N ILE A 156 6.60 -4.22 3.61
CA ILE A 156 7.59 -4.79 2.68
C ILE A 156 6.90 -5.10 1.35
N GLU A 157 7.60 -4.88 0.24
CA GLU A 157 7.13 -5.21 -1.10
C GLU A 157 8.15 -6.13 -1.77
N THR A 158 7.68 -7.20 -2.42
CA THR A 158 8.52 -8.24 -3.03
C THR A 158 8.04 -8.64 -4.41
#